data_AF-A0A7X4KNJ4-F1
#
_entry.id   AF-A0A7X4KNJ4-F1
#
_cell.length_a   1.000
_cell.length_b   1.000
_cell.length_c   1.000
_cell.angle_alpha   90.00
_cell.angle_beta   90.00
_cell.angle_gamma   90.00
#
_symmetry.space_group_name_H-M   'P 1'
#
loop_
_entity.id
_entity.type
_entity.pdbx_description
1 polymer ?
#
loop_
_entity_poly.entity_id
_entity_poly.type
_entity_poly.pdbx_seq_one_letter_code
_entity_poly.pdbx_strand_id
1 'polypeptide(L)'
;MKTPTAIIADDEEPMRQLLRARLHEAWPQLQIVAEAANGVEAIALTGLHQPDIVFLDIRMPGLSGIEAARMLFNRCHIVFVTAYDQYAIEAFEQGALDYLLKPAGGERLKTTCERLQARLGRSPDNIERQLTQLLAHTAQRKPQEFLKWIQAQVGTSLRMISTREVLFFRADEKYTRVQTLEGEVLIRKTLKELEDELDPKEFWRIHRSTLVRVDAIAEVKRDLRGRQMVRVRNSDEELEVSRGNTHLFQQM
;
A
#
# COMPACT_ATOMS: atom_id res chain seq x y z
N MET A 1 24.27 16.16 23.42
CA MET A 1 23.11 16.46 22.54
C MET A 1 22.00 15.48 22.87
N LYS A 2 20.74 15.92 22.94
CA LYS A 2 19.61 15.01 23.20
C LYS A 2 19.51 14.00 22.05
N THR A 3 19.39 12.71 22.37
CA THR A 3 19.19 11.67 21.36
C THR A 3 17.84 11.88 20.67
N PRO A 4 17.79 11.93 19.33
CA PRO A 4 16.53 12.14 18.62
C PRO A 4 15.62 10.93 18.77
N THR A 5 14.33 11.20 18.95
CA THR A 5 13.30 10.21 19.24
C THR A 5 12.20 10.24 18.17
N ALA A 6 11.69 9.06 17.81
CA ALA A 6 10.62 8.94 16.83
C ALA A 6 9.57 7.89 17.20
N ILE A 7 8.38 8.06 16.63
CA ILE A 7 7.31 7.05 16.62
C ILE A 7 7.04 6.64 15.17
N ILE A 8 6.72 5.36 14.96
CA ILE A 8 6.23 4.82 13.69
C ILE A 8 4.76 4.43 13.85
N ALA A 9 3.88 4.93 12.99
CA ALA A 9 2.48 4.53 12.94
C ALA A 9 2.14 3.93 11.57
N ASP A 10 1.69 2.68 11.59
CA ASP A 10 1.31 1.89 10.41
C ASP A 10 0.43 0.74 10.92
N ASP A 11 -0.66 0.40 10.25
CA ASP A 11 -1.54 -0.68 10.71
C ASP A 11 -0.94 -2.08 10.48
N GLU A 12 0.05 -2.18 9.59
CA GLU A 12 0.75 -3.42 9.29
C GLU A 12 2.05 -3.55 10.12
N GLU A 13 2.09 -4.49 11.07
CA GLU A 13 3.30 -4.77 11.86
C GLU A 13 4.55 -5.06 10.99
N PRO A 14 4.48 -5.86 9.90
CA PRO A 14 5.64 -6.08 9.04
C PRO A 14 6.19 -4.79 8.43
N MET A 15 5.32 -3.82 8.14
CA MET A 15 5.74 -2.52 7.58
C MET A 15 6.46 -1.67 8.62
N ARG A 16 5.99 -1.68 9.89
CA ARG A 16 6.70 -1.02 11.00
C ARG A 16 8.08 -1.60 11.22
N GLN A 17 8.19 -2.93 11.25
CA GLN A 17 9.47 -3.63 11.43
C GLN A 17 10.44 -3.30 10.29
N LEU A 18 9.97 -3.30 9.04
CA LEU A 18 10.78 -2.94 7.88
C LEU A 18 11.25 -1.49 7.96
N LEU A 19 10.36 -0.53 8.22
CA LEU A 19 10.72 0.88 8.33
C LEU A 19 11.72 1.11 9.47
N ARG A 20 11.52 0.49 10.63
CA ARG A 20 12.44 0.56 11.77
C ARG A 20 13.84 0.08 11.40
N ALA A 21 13.95 -1.06 10.72
CA ALA A 21 15.24 -1.58 10.26
C ALA A 21 15.93 -0.59 9.30
N ARG A 22 15.18 -0.02 8.34
CA ARG A 22 15.70 0.95 7.37
C ARG A 22 16.10 2.28 8.01
N LEU A 23 15.34 2.77 8.98
CA LEU A 23 15.69 3.95 9.76
C LEU A 23 16.94 3.72 10.59
N HIS A 24 17.10 2.54 11.18
CA HIS A 24 18.32 2.19 11.92
C HIS A 24 19.56 2.15 11.00
N GLU A 25 19.41 1.64 9.76
CA GLU A 25 20.49 1.69 8.75
C GLU A 25 20.85 3.12 8.34
N ALA A 26 19.84 3.98 8.11
CA ALA A 26 20.04 5.34 7.63
C ALA A 26 20.44 6.34 8.72
N TRP A 27 19.96 6.12 9.95
CA TRP A 27 20.16 7.01 11.10
C TRP A 27 20.27 6.21 12.42
N PRO A 28 21.45 5.62 12.70
CA PRO A 28 21.64 4.74 13.86
C PRO A 28 21.38 5.39 15.23
N GLN A 29 21.49 6.72 15.33
CA GLN A 29 21.26 7.46 16.57
C GLN A 29 19.77 7.76 16.82
N LEU A 30 18.88 7.51 15.86
CA LEU A 30 17.45 7.70 16.03
C LEU A 30 16.85 6.60 16.90
N GLN A 31 16.22 6.99 18.00
CA GLN A 31 15.53 6.05 18.89
C GLN A 31 14.04 5.97 18.56
N ILE A 32 13.58 4.80 18.14
CA ILE A 32 12.14 4.53 18.03
C ILE A 32 11.61 4.25 19.43
N VAL A 33 10.84 5.19 19.99
CA VAL A 33 10.37 5.13 21.38
C VAL A 33 9.02 4.43 21.53
N ALA A 34 8.23 4.37 20.46
CA ALA A 34 6.99 3.62 20.41
C ALA A 34 6.57 3.32 18.95
N GLU A 35 5.67 2.36 18.80
CA GLU A 35 5.03 2.02 17.53
C GLU A 35 3.51 2.05 17.73
N ALA A 36 2.77 2.49 16.71
CA ALA A 36 1.31 2.59 16.73
C ALA A 36 0.68 1.83 15.56
N ALA A 37 -0.47 1.19 15.80
CA ALA A 37 -1.23 0.47 14.77
C ALA A 37 -2.34 1.32 14.12
N ASN A 38 -2.59 2.55 14.60
CA ASN A 38 -3.57 3.46 14.03
C ASN A 38 -3.32 4.91 14.49
N GLY A 39 -4.05 5.87 13.91
CA GLY A 39 -3.88 7.29 14.22
C GLY A 39 -4.23 7.67 15.66
N VAL A 40 -5.18 6.98 16.31
CA VAL A 40 -5.56 7.26 17.71
C VAL A 40 -4.41 6.90 18.65
N GLU A 41 -3.82 5.72 18.46
CA GLU A 41 -2.66 5.28 19.21
C GLU A 41 -1.44 6.17 18.95
N ALA A 42 -1.22 6.59 17.70
CA ALA A 42 -0.14 7.51 17.36
C ALA A 42 -0.26 8.85 18.12
N ILE A 43 -1.47 9.40 18.25
CA ILE A 43 -1.70 10.64 19.01
C ILE A 43 -1.43 10.43 20.50
N ALA A 44 -1.94 9.34 21.07
CA ALA A 44 -1.77 9.02 22.48
C ALA A 44 -0.29 8.83 22.83
N LEU A 45 0.45 8.05 22.04
CA LEU A 45 1.87 7.80 22.25
C LEU A 45 2.71 9.05 22.01
N THR A 46 2.35 9.91 21.06
CA THR A 46 3.03 11.20 20.86
C THR A 46 2.83 12.12 22.07
N GLY A 47 1.64 12.10 22.69
CA GLY A 47 1.38 12.81 23.94
C GLY A 47 2.21 12.28 25.12
N LEU A 48 2.39 10.96 25.20
CA LEU A 48 3.13 10.29 26.28
C LEU A 48 4.65 10.47 26.14
N HIS A 49 5.20 10.22 24.96
CA HIS A 49 6.65 10.16 24.73
C HIS A 49 7.25 11.48 24.26
N GLN A 50 6.44 12.42 23.77
CA GLN A 50 6.89 13.70 23.20
C GLN A 50 8.08 13.54 22.23
N PRO A 51 7.94 12.68 21.20
CA PRO A 51 9.01 12.42 20.24
C PRO A 51 9.33 13.67 19.40
N ASP A 52 10.53 13.70 18.84
CA ASP A 52 10.94 14.77 17.92
C ASP A 52 10.30 14.59 16.53
N ILE A 53 10.04 13.32 16.12
CA ILE A 53 9.56 12.94 14.79
C ILE A 53 8.44 11.90 14.88
N VAL A 54 7.47 11.95 13.98
CA VAL A 54 6.49 10.87 13.79
C VAL A 54 6.41 10.49 12.32
N PHE A 55 6.62 9.20 12.04
CA PHE A 55 6.39 8.59 10.74
C PHE A 55 4.96 8.01 10.71
N LEU A 56 4.14 8.44 9.75
CA LEU A 56 2.71 8.08 9.69
C LEU A 56 2.35 7.47 8.34
N ASP A 57 1.72 6.29 8.30
CA ASP A 57 0.93 5.91 7.13
C ASP A 57 -0.30 6.81 6.99
N ILE A 58 -0.60 7.20 5.76
CA ILE A 58 -1.79 7.96 5.43
C ILE A 58 -3.05 7.11 5.68
N ARG A 59 -3.02 5.84 5.27
CA ARG A 59 -4.16 4.93 5.43
C ARG A 59 -3.95 4.08 6.66
N MET A 60 -4.80 4.28 7.66
CA MET A 60 -4.87 3.48 8.87
C MET A 60 -6.35 3.32 9.26
N PRO A 61 -6.75 2.22 9.92
CA PRO A 61 -8.12 2.02 10.38
C PRO A 61 -8.49 3.03 11.47
N GLY A 62 -9.76 3.43 11.47
CA GLY A 62 -10.25 4.45 12.39
C GLY A 62 -9.79 5.83 11.97
N LEU A 63 -8.79 6.37 12.67
CA LEU A 63 -8.26 7.71 12.43
C LEU A 63 -7.06 7.64 11.47
N SER A 64 -7.18 8.32 10.33
CA SER A 64 -6.15 8.30 9.28
C SER A 64 -4.88 9.06 9.69
N GLY A 65 -3.75 8.79 9.02
CA GLY A 65 -2.51 9.51 9.32
C GLY A 65 -2.60 11.02 9.06
N ILE A 66 -3.39 11.46 8.08
CA ILE A 66 -3.56 12.89 7.81
C ILE A 66 -4.34 13.56 8.94
N GLU A 67 -5.38 12.91 9.44
CA GLU A 67 -6.14 13.39 10.61
C GLU A 67 -5.25 13.42 11.86
N ALA A 68 -4.44 12.38 12.07
CA ALA A 68 -3.47 12.34 13.17
C ALA A 68 -2.47 13.49 13.05
N ALA A 69 -1.95 13.72 11.85
CA ALA A 69 -1.00 14.80 11.59
C ALA A 69 -1.55 16.18 11.95
N ARG A 70 -2.85 16.45 11.71
CA ARG A 70 -3.48 17.73 12.11
C ARG A 70 -3.53 17.95 13.62
N MET A 71 -3.46 16.90 14.41
CA MET A 71 -3.40 17.00 15.87
C MET A 71 -1.96 17.11 16.40
N LEU A 72 -0.98 16.74 15.57
CA LEU A 72 0.42 16.59 15.97
C LEU A 72 1.37 17.61 15.33
N PHE A 73 0.96 18.32 14.28
CA PHE A 73 1.86 19.12 13.42
C PHE A 73 2.67 20.19 14.15
N ASN A 74 2.17 20.73 15.26
CA ASN A 74 2.86 21.73 16.06
C ASN A 74 3.68 21.13 17.21
N ARG A 75 3.68 19.80 17.37
CA ARG A 75 4.35 19.07 18.47
C ARG A 75 5.64 18.39 18.03
N CYS A 76 5.70 17.91 16.79
CA CYS A 76 6.79 17.12 16.26
C CYS A 76 6.89 17.28 14.73
N HIS A 77 8.03 16.89 14.17
CA HIS A 77 8.19 16.80 12.71
C HIS A 77 7.42 15.60 12.17
N ILE A 78 6.66 15.79 11.10
CA ILE A 78 5.80 14.76 10.51
C ILE A 78 6.39 14.28 9.19
N VAL A 79 6.50 12.97 9.04
CA VAL A 79 6.85 12.30 7.79
C VAL A 79 5.76 11.31 7.42
N PHE A 80 5.22 11.42 6.22
CA PHE A 80 4.28 10.42 5.71
C PHE A 80 5.02 9.25 5.06
N VAL A 81 4.59 8.03 5.34
CA VAL A 81 5.14 6.78 4.79
C VAL A 81 4.00 5.92 4.25
N THR A 82 3.79 5.86 2.94
CA THR A 82 2.58 5.22 2.40
C THR A 82 2.82 4.46 1.10
N ALA A 83 1.98 3.47 0.83
CA ALA A 83 1.93 2.77 -0.45
C ALA A 83 1.04 3.49 -1.49
N TYR A 84 0.41 4.61 -1.11
CA TYR A 84 -0.48 5.34 -2.02
C TYR A 84 0.28 5.99 -3.18
N ASP A 85 -0.08 5.63 -4.42
CA ASP A 85 0.69 5.98 -5.61
C ASP A 85 0.49 7.43 -6.10
N GLN A 86 1.61 7.96 -6.62
CA GLN A 86 1.98 9.17 -7.37
C GLN A 86 1.08 10.41 -7.55
N TYR A 87 -0.26 10.34 -7.49
CA TYR A 87 -1.12 11.52 -7.78
C TYR A 87 -1.35 12.45 -6.58
N ALA A 88 -0.84 12.12 -5.39
CA ALA A 88 -0.88 13.02 -4.22
C ALA A 88 0.37 13.91 -4.09
N ILE A 89 1.38 13.69 -4.96
CA ILE A 89 2.75 14.20 -4.81
C ILE A 89 2.89 15.70 -5.14
N GLU A 90 2.04 16.27 -5.99
CA GLU A 90 2.11 17.70 -6.33
C GLU A 90 1.88 18.63 -5.11
N ALA A 91 1.12 18.17 -4.11
CA ALA A 91 0.92 18.90 -2.85
C ALA A 91 2.10 18.74 -1.87
N PHE A 92 2.88 17.66 -1.97
CA PHE A 92 4.04 17.38 -1.10
C PHE A 92 5.33 18.03 -1.62
N GLU A 93 5.46 18.22 -2.94
CA GLU A 93 6.66 18.78 -3.58
C GLU A 93 6.88 20.29 -3.30
N GLN A 94 5.86 21.02 -2.84
CA GLN A 94 6.01 22.43 -2.43
C GLN A 94 6.72 22.64 -1.07
N GLY A 95 7.47 21.65 -0.59
CA GLY A 95 8.59 21.86 0.33
C GLY A 95 8.30 21.82 1.83
N ALA A 96 7.04 21.61 2.24
CA ALA A 96 6.67 21.70 3.66
C ALA A 96 6.49 20.36 4.39
N LEU A 97 6.27 19.25 3.67
CA LEU A 97 6.00 17.93 4.24
C LEU A 97 6.96 16.90 3.68
N ASP A 98 7.65 16.16 4.55
CA ASP A 98 8.49 15.04 4.12
C ASP A 98 7.63 13.79 3.89
N TYR A 99 7.94 13.07 2.81
CA TYR A 99 7.11 11.99 2.30
C TYR A 99 7.96 10.87 1.70
N LEU A 100 7.61 9.62 2.02
CA LEU A 100 8.26 8.38 1.63
C LEU A 100 7.23 7.41 1.03
N LEU A 101 7.52 6.89 -0.18
CA LEU A 101 6.75 5.79 -0.76
C LEU A 101 7.24 4.45 -0.20
N LYS A 102 6.30 3.55 0.11
CA LYS A 102 6.60 2.16 0.43
C LYS A 102 7.05 1.43 -0.86
N PRO A 103 8.11 0.59 -0.83
CA PRO A 103 8.97 0.31 0.32
C PRO A 103 9.90 1.49 0.64
N ALA A 104 9.83 1.99 1.87
CA ALA A 104 10.62 3.14 2.29
C ALA A 104 12.09 2.73 2.45
N GLY A 105 12.97 3.28 1.63
CA GLY A 105 14.39 2.96 1.65
C GLY A 105 15.20 3.72 0.61
N GLY A 106 16.44 3.27 0.41
CA GLY A 106 17.36 3.83 -0.57
C GLY A 106 17.72 5.29 -0.31
N GLU A 107 18.04 6.00 -1.39
CA GLU A 107 18.48 7.40 -1.34
C GLU A 107 17.40 8.32 -0.76
N ARG A 108 16.12 8.08 -1.09
CA ARG A 108 15.01 8.92 -0.63
C ARG A 108 14.86 8.93 0.90
N LEU A 109 15.00 7.77 1.54
CA LEU A 109 14.98 7.69 3.01
C LEU A 109 16.17 8.44 3.61
N LYS A 110 17.36 8.27 3.02
CA LYS A 110 18.58 8.93 3.48
C LYS A 110 18.45 10.46 3.41
N THR A 111 18.01 11.00 2.28
CA THR A 111 17.75 12.44 2.11
C THR A 111 16.72 12.95 3.12
N THR A 112 15.68 12.18 3.39
CA THR A 112 14.66 12.53 4.41
C THR A 112 15.29 12.60 5.81
N CYS A 113 16.12 11.62 6.18
CA CYS A 113 16.83 11.62 7.45
C CYS A 113 17.79 12.82 7.59
N GLU A 114 18.55 13.14 6.55
CA GLU A 114 19.46 14.31 6.52
C GLU A 114 18.69 15.63 6.71
N ARG A 115 17.53 15.78 6.05
CA ARG A 115 16.66 16.95 6.22
C ARG A 115 16.11 17.06 7.63
N LEU A 116 15.65 15.95 8.21
CA LEU A 116 15.14 15.90 9.58
C LEU A 116 16.24 16.25 10.58
N GLN A 117 17.44 15.70 10.42
CA GLN A 117 18.62 16.02 11.25
C GLN A 117 18.90 17.52 11.26
N ALA A 118 18.85 18.19 10.09
CA ALA A 118 19.06 19.63 9.98
C ALA A 118 17.93 20.48 10.63
N ARG A 119 16.74 19.89 10.83
CA ARG A 119 15.58 20.54 11.45
C ARG A 119 15.46 20.26 12.96
N LEU A 120 16.19 19.28 13.49
CA LEU A 120 16.19 19.00 14.93
C LEU A 120 16.58 20.25 15.74
N GLY A 121 15.83 20.53 16.81
CA GLY A 121 16.00 21.73 17.62
C GLY A 121 15.35 23.00 17.07
N ARG A 122 14.75 22.94 15.87
CA ARG A 122 13.87 23.99 15.34
C ARG A 122 12.42 23.61 15.59
N SER A 123 11.55 24.61 15.77
CA SER A 123 10.11 24.39 15.80
C SER A 123 9.64 23.75 14.50
N PRO A 124 8.68 22.81 14.54
CA PRO A 124 8.05 22.27 13.35
C PRO A 124 7.48 23.38 12.45
N ASP A 125 7.54 23.17 11.13
CA ASP A 125 6.94 24.07 10.17
C ASP A 125 5.41 24.10 10.35
N ASN A 126 4.78 25.27 10.15
CA ASN A 126 3.32 25.33 10.15
C ASN A 126 2.77 24.71 8.85
N ILE A 127 2.40 23.44 8.94
CA ILE A 127 1.87 22.62 7.84
C ILE A 127 0.34 22.51 7.85
N GLU A 128 -0.36 23.29 8.67
CA GLU A 128 -1.81 23.17 8.85
C GLU A 128 -2.60 23.36 7.55
N ARG A 129 -2.20 24.34 6.72
CA ARG A 129 -2.85 24.61 5.43
C ARG A 129 -2.68 23.44 4.46
N GLN A 130 -1.47 22.88 4.40
CA GLN A 130 -1.12 21.75 3.56
C GLN A 130 -1.90 20.51 3.99
N LEU A 131 -2.00 20.24 5.29
CA LEU A 131 -2.80 19.14 5.83
C LEU A 131 -4.30 19.30 5.52
N THR A 132 -4.82 20.54 5.61
CA THR A 132 -6.21 20.84 5.26
C THR A 132 -6.49 20.57 3.78
N GLN A 133 -5.58 20.98 2.89
CA GLN A 133 -5.67 20.69 1.46
C GLN A 133 -5.59 19.18 1.18
N LEU A 134 -4.70 18.46 1.86
CA LEU A 134 -4.58 17.00 1.72
C LEU A 134 -5.85 16.27 2.14
N LEU A 135 -6.48 16.66 3.25
CA LEU A 135 -7.78 16.11 3.64
C LEU A 135 -8.86 16.42 2.62
N ALA A 136 -8.91 17.65 2.08
CA ALA A 136 -9.89 18.02 1.07
C ALA A 136 -9.73 17.17 -0.21
N HIS A 137 -8.50 16.97 -0.69
CA HIS A 137 -8.22 16.11 -1.84
C HIS A 137 -8.52 14.63 -1.55
N THR A 138 -8.27 14.16 -0.33
CA THR A 138 -8.57 12.78 0.07
C THR A 138 -10.08 12.54 0.23
N ALA A 139 -10.83 13.53 0.73
CA ALA A 139 -12.28 13.48 0.86
C ALA A 139 -13.01 13.67 -0.48
N GLN A 140 -12.41 14.40 -1.43
CA GLN A 140 -12.93 14.56 -2.80
C GLN A 140 -12.59 13.38 -3.72
N ARG A 141 -11.65 12.52 -3.32
CA ARG A 141 -11.51 11.21 -3.96
C ARG A 141 -12.75 10.40 -3.61
N LYS A 142 -13.66 10.29 -4.58
CA LYS A 142 -14.67 9.22 -4.62
C LYS A 142 -13.96 7.92 -4.21
N PRO A 143 -14.59 7.04 -3.41
CA PRO A 143 -14.03 5.72 -3.14
C PRO A 143 -13.55 5.17 -4.46
N GLN A 144 -12.27 4.80 -4.57
CA GLN A 144 -11.65 4.34 -5.81
C GLN A 144 -12.64 3.36 -6.45
N GLU A 145 -13.33 3.80 -7.50
CA GLU A 145 -14.40 3.00 -8.09
C GLU A 145 -13.68 1.90 -8.85
N PHE A 146 -13.44 0.79 -8.16
CA PHE A 146 -12.81 -0.37 -8.75
C PHE A 146 -13.65 -0.83 -9.94
N LEU A 147 -12.96 -1.33 -10.97
CA LEU A 147 -13.57 -1.81 -12.18
C LEU A 147 -14.63 -2.86 -11.82
N LYS A 148 -15.88 -2.62 -12.24
CA LYS A 148 -16.99 -3.56 -12.05
C LYS A 148 -17.23 -4.45 -13.26
N TRP A 149 -16.77 -4.00 -14.43
CA TRP A 149 -17.02 -4.65 -15.72
C TRP A 149 -15.77 -4.64 -16.59
N ILE A 150 -15.45 -5.78 -17.18
CA ILE A 150 -14.39 -5.92 -18.18
C ILE A 150 -15.03 -5.93 -19.54
N GLN A 151 -14.49 -5.12 -20.44
CA GLN A 151 -14.90 -5.08 -21.83
C GLN A 151 -13.99 -6.01 -22.64
N ALA A 152 -14.57 -7.05 -23.22
CA ALA A 152 -13.87 -7.97 -24.10
C ALA A 152 -14.45 -7.89 -25.52
N GLN A 153 -13.59 -7.68 -26.51
CA GLN A 153 -14.01 -7.70 -27.91
C GLN A 153 -13.97 -9.14 -28.42
N VAL A 154 -15.13 -9.70 -28.78
CA VAL A 154 -15.27 -11.05 -29.32
C VAL A 154 -15.80 -10.92 -30.75
N GLY A 155 -14.89 -11.01 -31.72
CA GLY A 155 -15.19 -10.74 -33.13
C GLY A 155 -15.63 -9.28 -33.33
N THR A 156 -16.88 -9.09 -33.75
CA THR A 156 -17.51 -7.77 -33.97
C THR A 156 -18.31 -7.27 -32.77
N SER A 157 -18.49 -8.08 -31.74
CA SER A 157 -19.34 -7.77 -30.58
C SER A 157 -18.51 -7.40 -29.35
N LEU A 158 -19.02 -6.46 -28.56
CA LEU A 158 -18.44 -6.09 -27.27
C LEU A 158 -19.18 -6.85 -26.17
N ARG A 159 -18.45 -7.70 -25.45
CA ARG A 159 -18.96 -8.45 -24.30
C ARG A 159 -18.58 -7.71 -23.01
N MET A 160 -19.57 -7.45 -22.17
CA MET A 160 -19.40 -6.91 -20.82
C MET A 160 -19.39 -8.07 -19.84
N ILE A 161 -18.30 -8.24 -19.08
CA ILE A 161 -18.14 -9.32 -18.10
C ILE A 161 -18.07 -8.69 -16.72
N SER A 162 -18.95 -9.08 -15.79
CA SER A 162 -18.81 -8.61 -14.42
C SER A 162 -17.52 -9.12 -13.82
N THR A 163 -16.79 -8.30 -13.07
CA THR A 163 -15.62 -8.80 -12.35
C THR A 163 -15.96 -9.96 -11.42
N ARG A 164 -17.19 -10.00 -10.91
CA ARG A 164 -17.75 -11.10 -10.09
C ARG A 164 -17.78 -12.46 -10.79
N GLU A 165 -17.78 -12.47 -12.12
CA GLU A 165 -17.79 -13.71 -12.91
C GLU A 165 -16.37 -14.20 -13.22
N VAL A 166 -15.34 -13.40 -12.93
CA VAL A 166 -13.95 -13.71 -13.25
C VAL A 166 -13.34 -14.59 -12.18
N LEU A 167 -12.77 -15.70 -12.59
CA LEU A 167 -12.04 -16.61 -11.71
C LEU A 167 -10.58 -16.18 -11.56
N PHE A 168 -9.93 -15.86 -12.68
CA PHE A 168 -8.56 -15.36 -12.71
C PHE A 168 -8.25 -14.69 -14.05
N PHE A 169 -7.18 -13.89 -14.06
CA PHE A 169 -6.54 -13.37 -15.25
C PHE A 169 -5.17 -14.01 -15.43
N ARG A 170 -4.79 -14.29 -16.67
CA ARG A 170 -3.45 -14.76 -17.02
C ARG A 170 -2.90 -13.97 -18.20
N ALA A 171 -1.66 -13.51 -18.10
CA ALA A 171 -0.98 -12.87 -19.21
C ALA A 171 -0.64 -13.93 -20.26
N ASP A 172 -0.95 -13.64 -21.52
CA ASP A 172 -0.71 -14.51 -22.67
C ASP A 172 -0.19 -13.67 -23.85
N GLU A 173 1.12 -13.70 -24.06
CA GLU A 173 1.87 -12.92 -25.05
C GLU A 173 1.42 -11.46 -25.19
N LYS A 174 0.47 -11.17 -26.09
CA LYS A 174 -0.03 -9.84 -26.45
C LYS A 174 -1.39 -9.49 -25.82
N TYR A 175 -1.99 -10.43 -25.10
CA TYR A 175 -3.31 -10.33 -24.51
C TYR A 175 -3.30 -10.78 -23.05
N THR A 176 -4.35 -10.42 -22.33
CA THR A 176 -4.67 -11.03 -21.04
C THR A 176 -5.87 -11.93 -21.24
N ARG A 177 -5.71 -13.20 -20.88
CA ARG A 177 -6.81 -14.14 -20.78
C ARG A 177 -7.59 -13.90 -19.50
N VAL A 178 -8.89 -13.72 -19.63
CA VAL A 178 -9.86 -13.64 -18.54
C VAL A 178 -10.58 -14.98 -18.49
N GLN A 179 -10.38 -15.73 -17.41
CA GLN A 179 -11.13 -16.95 -17.17
C GLN A 179 -12.42 -16.62 -16.41
N THR A 180 -13.56 -17.07 -16.93
CA THR A 180 -14.87 -16.98 -16.27
C THR A 180 -15.47 -18.39 -16.10
N LEU A 181 -16.61 -18.49 -15.41
CA LEU A 181 -17.39 -19.74 -15.35
C LEU A 181 -17.93 -20.16 -16.71
N GLU A 182 -18.19 -19.21 -17.61
CA GLU A 182 -18.76 -19.47 -18.95
C GLU A 182 -17.67 -19.79 -20.00
N GLY A 183 -16.40 -19.64 -19.64
CA GLY A 183 -15.25 -19.89 -20.52
C GLY A 183 -14.21 -18.77 -20.47
N GLU A 184 -13.27 -18.83 -21.41
CA GLU A 184 -12.19 -17.83 -21.53
C GLU A 184 -12.52 -16.74 -22.56
N VAL A 185 -12.05 -15.52 -22.28
CA VAL A 185 -12.01 -14.43 -23.26
C VAL A 185 -10.65 -13.73 -23.22
N LEU A 186 -10.28 -13.07 -24.32
CA LEU A 186 -9.03 -12.30 -24.41
C LEU A 186 -9.32 -10.80 -24.38
N ILE A 187 -8.54 -10.07 -23.59
CA ILE A 187 -8.57 -8.60 -23.53
C ILE A 187 -7.17 -8.03 -23.77
N ARG A 188 -7.11 -6.75 -24.12
CA ARG A 188 -5.84 -6.04 -24.38
C ARG A 188 -5.23 -5.37 -23.16
N LYS A 189 -5.99 -5.23 -22.07
CA LYS A 189 -5.46 -4.69 -20.81
C LYS A 189 -4.39 -5.61 -20.25
N THR A 190 -3.28 -5.05 -19.83
CA THR A 190 -2.20 -5.74 -19.13
C THR A 190 -2.62 -6.10 -17.71
N LEU A 191 -1.93 -7.07 -17.10
CA LEU A 191 -2.19 -7.40 -15.70
C LEU A 191 -1.86 -6.26 -14.74
N LYS A 192 -0.94 -5.36 -15.10
CA LYS A 192 -0.63 -4.18 -14.28
C LYS A 192 -1.79 -3.19 -14.29
N GLU A 193 -2.32 -2.86 -15.47
CA GLU A 193 -3.50 -1.99 -15.58
C GLU A 193 -4.71 -2.57 -14.84
N LEU A 194 -4.90 -3.89 -14.89
CA LEU A 194 -5.96 -4.56 -14.14
C LEU A 194 -5.71 -4.52 -12.63
N GLU A 195 -4.47 -4.71 -12.17
CA GLU A 195 -4.09 -4.62 -10.76
C GLU A 195 -4.35 -3.22 -10.17
N ASP A 196 -4.14 -2.17 -10.96
CA ASP A 196 -4.37 -0.77 -10.55
C ASP A 196 -5.88 -0.41 -10.48
N GLU A 197 -6.72 -1.11 -11.25
CA GLU A 197 -8.15 -0.82 -11.39
C GLU A 197 -9.07 -1.78 -10.61
N LEU A 198 -8.62 -3.00 -10.28
CA LEU A 198 -9.42 -3.99 -9.57
C LEU A 198 -9.31 -3.81 -8.05
N ASP A 199 -10.33 -4.27 -7.32
CA ASP A 199 -10.30 -4.23 -5.86
C ASP A 199 -9.23 -5.20 -5.33
N PRO A 200 -8.17 -4.71 -4.63
CA PRO A 200 -7.12 -5.57 -4.11
C PRO A 200 -7.60 -6.51 -2.99
N LYS A 201 -8.80 -6.29 -2.44
CA LYS A 201 -9.45 -7.22 -1.52
C LYS A 201 -10.13 -8.37 -2.24
N GLU A 202 -10.55 -8.17 -3.49
CA GLU A 202 -11.20 -9.22 -4.30
C GLU A 202 -10.23 -9.92 -5.25
N PHE A 203 -9.14 -9.28 -5.66
CA PHE A 203 -8.17 -9.82 -6.61
C PHE A 203 -6.74 -9.74 -6.10
N TRP A 204 -6.04 -10.87 -6.13
CA TRP A 204 -4.66 -10.98 -5.69
C TRP A 204 -3.71 -11.32 -6.83
N ARG A 205 -2.61 -10.58 -6.89
CA ARG A 205 -1.48 -10.85 -7.78
C ARG A 205 -0.66 -12.00 -7.23
N ILE A 206 -0.96 -13.23 -7.60
CA ILE A 206 -0.26 -14.41 -7.05
C ILE A 206 1.01 -14.77 -7.82
N HIS A 207 1.13 -14.33 -9.07
CA HIS A 207 2.30 -14.52 -9.91
C HIS A 207 2.45 -13.36 -10.89
N ARG A 208 3.66 -13.11 -11.41
CA ARG A 208 3.91 -12.05 -12.42
C ARG A 208 3.02 -12.15 -13.67
N SER A 209 2.47 -13.33 -13.94
CA SER A 209 1.56 -13.60 -15.06
C SER A 209 0.14 -13.95 -14.62
N THR A 210 -0.23 -13.78 -13.34
CA THR A 210 -1.54 -14.22 -12.84
C THR A 210 -2.11 -13.30 -11.75
N LEU A 211 -3.38 -12.92 -11.92
CA LEU A 211 -4.25 -12.33 -10.90
C LEU A 211 -5.38 -13.34 -10.63
N VAL A 212 -5.70 -13.64 -9.38
CA VAL A 212 -6.79 -14.57 -9.03
C VAL A 212 -7.84 -13.87 -8.19
N ARG A 213 -9.12 -14.22 -8.39
CA ARG A 213 -10.20 -13.75 -7.52
C ARG A 213 -10.17 -14.53 -6.20
N VAL A 214 -10.18 -13.84 -5.08
CA VAL A 214 -9.93 -14.43 -3.75
C VAL A 214 -11.01 -15.46 -3.36
N ASP A 215 -12.27 -15.13 -3.58
CA ASP A 215 -13.42 -16.00 -3.29
C ASP A 215 -13.54 -17.21 -4.23
N ALA A 216 -12.85 -17.17 -5.37
CA ALA A 216 -12.77 -18.28 -6.32
C ALA A 216 -11.70 -19.31 -5.94
N ILE A 217 -10.87 -19.04 -4.93
CA ILE A 217 -9.85 -19.97 -4.48
C ILE A 217 -10.53 -21.17 -3.79
N ALA A 218 -10.23 -22.38 -4.28
CA ALA A 218 -10.76 -23.63 -3.73
C ALA A 218 -9.80 -24.22 -2.69
N GLU A 219 -8.51 -24.24 -3.01
CA GLU A 219 -7.50 -24.93 -2.23
C GLU A 219 -6.11 -24.38 -2.57
N VAL A 220 -5.22 -24.41 -1.58
CA VAL A 220 -3.81 -24.04 -1.75
C VAL A 220 -2.96 -25.21 -1.31
N LYS A 221 -2.14 -25.75 -2.20
CA LYS A 221 -1.29 -26.92 -1.94
C LYS A 221 0.16 -26.66 -2.34
N ARG A 222 1.06 -27.55 -1.93
CA ARG A 222 2.44 -27.57 -2.44
C ARG A 222 2.60 -28.73 -3.41
N ASP A 223 3.24 -28.48 -4.54
CA ASP A 223 3.60 -29.53 -5.49
C ASP A 223 4.81 -30.34 -4.99
N LEU A 224 5.18 -31.40 -5.73
CA LEU A 224 6.34 -32.25 -5.44
C LEU A 224 7.68 -31.49 -5.44
N ARG A 225 7.71 -30.27 -5.99
CA ARG A 225 8.89 -29.38 -6.04
C ARG A 225 8.83 -28.30 -4.95
N GLY A 226 7.86 -28.38 -4.04
CA GLY A 226 7.65 -27.45 -2.93
C GLY A 226 7.05 -26.10 -3.33
N ARG A 227 6.65 -25.92 -4.60
CA ARG A 227 6.01 -24.70 -5.11
C ARG A 227 4.56 -24.66 -4.66
N GLN A 228 4.11 -23.47 -4.28
CA GLN A 228 2.74 -23.27 -3.84
C GLN A 228 1.83 -23.11 -5.07
N MET A 229 0.76 -23.88 -5.10
CA MET A 229 -0.20 -23.98 -6.20
C MET A 229 -1.59 -23.65 -5.65
N VAL A 230 -2.32 -22.82 -6.38
CA VAL A 230 -3.71 -22.45 -6.10
C VAL A 230 -4.61 -23.22 -7.06
N ARG A 231 -5.56 -23.98 -6.51
CA ARG A 231 -6.67 -24.57 -7.26
C ARG A 231 -7.85 -23.62 -7.20
N VAL A 232 -8.46 -23.37 -8.35
CA VAL A 232 -9.60 -22.45 -8.49
C VAL A 232 -10.89 -23.25 -8.58
N ARG A 233 -11.97 -22.75 -7.98
CA ARG A 233 -13.29 -23.40 -8.04
C ARG A 233 -13.77 -23.44 -9.48
N ASN A 234 -14.36 -24.56 -9.88
CA ASN A 234 -14.94 -24.76 -11.22
C ASN A 234 -13.93 -24.54 -12.37
N SER A 235 -12.64 -24.77 -12.11
CA SER A 235 -11.57 -24.71 -13.10
C SER A 235 -10.59 -25.86 -12.83
N ASP A 236 -10.21 -26.58 -13.88
CA ASP A 236 -9.22 -27.67 -13.79
C ASP A 236 -7.78 -27.14 -13.76
N GLU A 237 -7.59 -25.83 -13.96
CA GLU A 237 -6.27 -25.22 -13.94
C GLU A 237 -5.73 -24.98 -12.53
N GLU A 238 -4.45 -25.33 -12.33
CA GLU A 238 -3.67 -24.95 -11.16
C GLU A 238 -2.79 -23.73 -11.45
N LEU A 239 -2.83 -22.74 -10.54
CA LEU A 239 -2.10 -21.49 -10.68
C LEU A 239 -0.87 -21.49 -9.75
N GLU A 240 0.32 -21.32 -10.31
CA GLU A 240 1.55 -21.20 -9.51
C GLU A 240 1.59 -19.86 -8.75
N VAL A 241 2.01 -19.89 -7.49
CA VAL A 241 2.23 -18.70 -6.66
C VAL A 241 3.73 -18.37 -6.62
N SER A 242 4.09 -17.11 -6.89
CA SER A 242 5.45 -16.62 -6.73
C SER A 242 5.89 -16.69 -5.27
N ARG A 243 7.16 -17.04 -5.02
CA ARG A 243 7.72 -17.17 -3.67
C ARG A 243 7.46 -15.95 -2.77
N GLY A 244 7.54 -14.74 -3.33
CA GLY A 244 7.28 -13.48 -2.62
C GLY A 244 5.82 -13.28 -2.19
N ASN A 245 4.87 -13.95 -2.84
CA ASN A 245 3.43 -13.76 -2.63
C ASN A 245 2.80 -14.89 -1.79
N THR A 246 3.63 -15.78 -1.23
CA THR A 246 3.18 -16.87 -0.36
C THR A 246 2.53 -16.38 0.93
N HIS A 247 2.91 -15.20 1.41
CA HIS A 247 2.35 -14.54 2.61
C HIS A 247 0.84 -14.24 2.49
N LEU A 248 0.34 -14.02 1.27
CA LEU A 248 -1.09 -13.73 1.01
C LEU A 248 -2.03 -14.83 1.54
N PHE A 249 -1.51 -16.05 1.68
CA PHE A 249 -2.27 -17.23 2.08
C PHE A 249 -2.05 -17.64 3.54
N GLN A 250 -1.22 -16.90 4.29
CA GLN A 250 -0.94 -17.21 5.70
C GLN A 250 -1.99 -16.62 6.66
N GLN A 251 -2.84 -15.73 6.17
CA GLN A 251 -3.90 -15.04 6.94
C GLN A 251 -5.32 -15.56 6.66
N MET A 252 -5.46 -16.61 5.83
CA MET A 252 -6.73 -17.35 5.63
C MET A 252 -6.91 -18.40 6.73
#